data_AF-H0HZB9-F1
#
_entry.id   AF-H0HZB9-F1
#
_cell.length_a   1.000
_cell.length_b   1.000
_cell.length_c   1.000
_cell.angle_alpha   90.00
_cell.angle_beta   90.00
_cell.angle_gamma   90.00
#
_symmetry.space_group_name_H-M   'P 1'
#
loop_
_entity.id
_entity.type
_entity.pdbx_description
1 polymer ?
#
loop_
_entity_poly.entity_id
_entity_poly.type
_entity_poly.pdbx_seq_one_letter_code
_entity_poly.pdbx_strand_id
1 'polypeptide(L)'
;ASNPDQVIVTGGNWDAYVPGGKWVGVGPGADKAEALKKLKGLTERPALTGVKAVENAQIHAIWHQFYNSPYQFVAIQQMAKWLHPDLFADLDAEATFKELHEKFLPVDYRPGHWVSLSDEQ
;
A
#
# COMPACT_ATOMS: atom_id res chain seq x y z
N ALA A 1 -12.10 21.44 -2.33
CA ALA A 1 -11.66 20.03 -2.51
C ALA A 1 -12.03 19.25 -1.26
N SER A 2 -12.13 17.91 -1.33
CA SER A 2 -12.66 17.04 -0.27
C SER A 2 -11.81 16.95 1.01
N ASN A 3 -10.53 17.34 0.98
CA ASN A 3 -9.59 17.36 2.12
C ASN A 3 -9.64 16.09 3.02
N PRO A 4 -9.31 14.91 2.46
CA PRO A 4 -9.41 13.65 3.19
C PRO A 4 -8.35 13.53 4.30
N ASP A 5 -8.69 12.82 5.37
CA ASP A 5 -7.75 12.49 6.45
C ASP A 5 -6.78 11.36 6.06
N GLN A 6 -7.19 10.51 5.10
CA GLN A 6 -6.45 9.33 4.63
C GLN A 6 -6.55 9.26 3.10
N VAL A 7 -5.45 8.94 2.41
CA VAL A 7 -5.45 8.64 0.98
C VAL A 7 -4.79 7.29 0.74
N ILE A 8 -5.53 6.38 0.12
CA ILE A 8 -5.03 5.06 -0.28
C ILE A 8 -5.05 5.00 -1.79
N VAL A 9 -3.87 4.84 -2.41
CA VAL A 9 -3.73 4.65 -3.85
C VAL A 9 -3.42 3.21 -4.18
N THR A 10 -3.76 2.77 -5.39
CA THR A 10 -3.34 1.46 -5.87
C THR A 10 -2.12 1.58 -6.78
N GLY A 11 -1.19 0.62 -6.68
CA GLY A 11 -0.01 0.55 -7.51
C GLY A 11 0.32 -0.87 -7.99
N GLY A 12 1.42 -1.03 -8.70
CA GLY A 12 1.83 -2.30 -9.29
C GLY A 12 3.11 -2.16 -10.09
N ASN A 13 3.67 -3.26 -10.57
CA ASN A 13 4.73 -3.18 -11.58
C ASN A 13 4.10 -2.87 -12.93
N TRP A 14 4.25 -1.63 -13.39
CA TRP A 14 3.76 -1.16 -14.69
C TRP A 14 4.90 -0.84 -15.66
N ASP A 15 6.11 -1.33 -15.42
CA ASP A 15 7.28 -0.99 -16.23
C ASP A 15 7.09 -1.37 -17.71
N ALA A 16 6.43 -2.51 -17.98
CA ALA A 16 6.11 -2.93 -19.34
C ALA A 16 5.12 -1.99 -20.08
N TYR A 17 4.29 -1.24 -19.34
CA TYR A 17 3.28 -0.33 -19.92
C TYR A 17 3.75 1.13 -19.93
N VAL A 18 4.43 1.55 -18.87
CA VAL A 18 4.99 2.90 -18.68
C VAL A 18 6.41 2.77 -18.12
N PRO A 19 7.40 2.45 -18.97
CA PRO A 19 8.79 2.29 -18.56
C PRO A 19 9.31 3.55 -17.86
N GLY A 20 9.96 3.38 -16.70
CA GLY A 20 10.49 4.52 -15.93
C GLY A 20 9.41 5.48 -15.39
N GLY A 21 8.14 5.10 -15.41
CA GLY A 21 7.03 5.92 -14.95
C GLY A 21 7.05 6.21 -13.45
N LYS A 22 6.34 7.28 -13.06
CA LYS A 22 6.11 7.71 -11.67
C LYS A 22 4.97 6.94 -10.98
N TRP A 23 4.81 5.65 -11.31
CA TRP A 23 3.86 4.76 -10.65
C TRP A 23 4.47 4.18 -9.37
N VAL A 24 3.67 3.96 -8.34
CA VAL A 24 4.16 3.38 -7.08
C VAL A 24 4.24 1.87 -7.24
N GLY A 25 5.47 1.34 -7.17
CA GLY A 25 5.74 -0.08 -7.36
C GLY A 25 5.49 -0.88 -6.10
N VAL A 26 4.35 -1.57 -6.03
CA VAL A 26 4.00 -2.49 -4.95
C VAL A 26 3.62 -3.85 -5.53
N GLY A 27 3.71 -4.90 -4.72
CA GLY A 27 3.45 -6.28 -5.09
C GLY A 27 4.51 -7.26 -4.56
N PRO A 28 4.40 -8.56 -4.91
CA PRO A 28 5.31 -9.59 -4.42
C PRO A 28 6.77 -9.28 -4.79
N GLY A 29 7.62 -9.07 -3.78
CA GLY A 29 9.04 -8.80 -3.95
C GLY A 29 9.37 -7.36 -4.40
N ALA A 30 8.42 -6.42 -4.30
CA ALA A 30 8.69 -5.03 -4.62
C ALA A 30 9.74 -4.41 -3.69
N ASP A 31 10.57 -3.53 -4.24
CA ASP A 31 11.50 -2.72 -3.47
C ASP A 31 10.73 -1.65 -2.68
N LYS A 32 10.60 -1.86 -1.37
CA LYS A 32 9.88 -0.95 -0.48
C LYS A 32 10.48 0.46 -0.45
N ALA A 33 11.81 0.60 -0.58
CA ALA A 33 12.46 1.91 -0.53
C ALA A 33 12.14 2.73 -1.79
N GLU A 34 12.21 2.10 -2.97
CA GLU A 34 11.82 2.76 -4.22
C GLU A 34 10.31 3.02 -4.27
N ALA A 35 9.48 2.10 -3.75
CA ALA A 35 8.03 2.30 -3.64
C ALA A 35 7.70 3.54 -2.79
N LEU A 36 8.33 3.66 -1.62
CA LEU A 36 8.15 4.77 -0.69
C LEU A 36 8.61 6.11 -1.30
N LYS A 37 9.78 6.12 -1.95
CA LYS A 37 10.26 7.29 -2.70
C LYS A 37 9.27 7.73 -3.79
N LYS A 38 8.70 6.80 -4.55
CA LYS A 38 7.69 7.12 -5.57
C LYS A 38 6.35 7.55 -4.96
N LEU A 39 5.98 7.01 -3.79
CA LEU A 39 4.80 7.45 -3.05
C LEU A 39 4.94 8.89 -2.57
N LYS A 40 6.12 9.29 -2.06
CA LYS A 40 6.42 10.70 -1.76
C LYS A 40 6.31 11.59 -2.98
N GLY A 41 6.89 11.19 -4.11
CA GLY A 41 6.75 11.95 -5.36
C GLY A 41 5.29 12.08 -5.84
N LEU A 42 4.38 11.21 -5.39
CA LEU A 42 2.95 11.32 -5.67
C LEU A 42 2.31 12.51 -4.93
N THR A 43 2.73 12.80 -3.70
CA THR A 43 2.13 13.86 -2.86
C THR A 43 2.41 15.26 -3.38
N GLU A 44 3.45 15.41 -4.20
CA GLU A 44 3.80 16.67 -4.90
C GLU A 44 2.82 17.01 -6.03
N ARG A 45 1.91 16.10 -6.40
CA ARG A 45 0.92 16.38 -7.45
C ARG A 45 -0.09 17.43 -6.97
N PRO A 46 -0.52 18.37 -7.84
CA PRO A 46 -1.46 19.43 -7.46
C PRO A 46 -2.74 18.96 -6.77
N ALA A 47 -3.23 17.76 -7.11
CA ALA A 47 -4.43 17.17 -6.51
C ALA A 47 -4.26 16.76 -5.03
N LEU A 48 -3.02 16.58 -4.56
CA LEU A 48 -2.68 16.16 -3.21
C LEU A 48 -1.96 17.27 -2.42
N THR A 49 -1.69 18.42 -3.03
CA THR A 49 -1.07 19.54 -2.33
C THR A 49 -2.04 20.15 -1.31
N GLY A 50 -1.59 20.29 -0.06
CA GLY A 50 -2.35 20.95 1.01
C GLY A 50 -3.55 20.15 1.55
N VAL A 51 -3.56 18.83 1.36
CA VAL A 51 -4.54 17.96 2.03
C VAL A 51 -3.97 17.42 3.34
N LYS A 52 -4.82 17.31 4.36
CA LYS A 52 -4.47 16.79 5.69
C LYS A 52 -3.73 15.45 5.65
N ALA A 53 -4.14 14.55 4.75
CA ALA A 53 -3.49 13.26 4.61
C ALA A 53 -1.99 13.36 4.30
N VAL A 54 -1.55 14.37 3.54
CA VAL A 54 -0.11 14.58 3.28
C VAL A 54 0.59 15.14 4.52
N GLU A 55 -0.03 16.13 5.17
CA GLU A 55 0.52 16.77 6.38
C GLU A 55 0.71 15.76 7.53
N ASN A 56 -0.20 14.80 7.66
CA ASN A 56 -0.20 13.79 8.72
C ASN A 56 0.46 12.46 8.30
N ALA A 57 1.16 12.42 7.15
CA ALA A 57 1.77 11.21 6.59
C ALA A 57 0.81 10.01 6.42
N GLN A 58 -0.48 10.29 6.19
CA GLN A 58 -1.57 9.33 5.98
C GLN A 58 -1.81 9.07 4.48
N ILE A 59 -0.73 8.87 3.73
CA ILE A 59 -0.75 8.48 2.32
C ILE A 59 -0.20 7.07 2.21
N HIS A 60 -0.97 6.18 1.60
CA HIS A 60 -0.67 4.76 1.51
C HIS A 60 -0.75 4.27 0.07
N ALA A 61 0.05 3.27 -0.28
CA ALA A 61 -0.09 2.53 -1.52
C ALA A 61 -0.33 1.05 -1.23
N ILE A 62 -1.24 0.45 -1.99
CA ILE A 62 -1.57 -0.98 -1.89
C ILE A 62 -1.60 -1.64 -3.28
N TRP A 63 -1.25 -2.92 -3.33
CA TRP A 63 -1.13 -3.65 -4.60
C TRP A 63 -2.47 -3.75 -5.32
N HIS A 64 -2.49 -3.27 -6.57
CA HIS A 64 -3.71 -3.14 -7.36
C HIS A 64 -4.41 -4.48 -7.60
N GLN A 65 -3.67 -5.58 -7.77
CA GLN A 65 -4.25 -6.89 -8.09
C GLN A 65 -5.14 -7.46 -6.99
N PHE A 66 -5.11 -6.91 -5.77
CA PHE A 66 -6.09 -7.27 -4.75
C PHE A 66 -7.54 -6.95 -5.16
N TYR A 67 -7.79 -6.03 -6.10
CA TYR A 67 -9.14 -5.63 -6.51
C TYR A 67 -10.00 -6.78 -7.08
N ASN A 68 -9.35 -7.83 -7.59
CA ASN A 68 -10.01 -8.99 -8.21
C ASN A 68 -9.34 -10.30 -7.78
N SER A 69 -8.72 -10.31 -6.60
CA SER A 69 -8.07 -11.48 -6.03
C SER A 69 -8.94 -12.10 -4.93
N PRO A 70 -8.98 -13.44 -4.79
CA PRO A 70 -9.56 -14.06 -3.59
C PRO A 70 -8.83 -13.67 -2.30
N TYR A 71 -7.64 -13.06 -2.39
CA TYR A 71 -6.84 -12.62 -1.24
C TYR A 71 -7.16 -11.19 -0.79
N GLN A 72 -8.19 -10.55 -1.36
CA GLN A 72 -8.59 -9.18 -1.05
C GLN A 72 -8.86 -8.93 0.44
N PHE A 73 -9.17 -9.96 1.22
CA PHE A 73 -9.39 -9.83 2.67
C PHE A 73 -8.14 -9.34 3.41
N VAL A 74 -6.93 -9.65 2.92
CA VAL A 74 -5.67 -9.11 3.45
C VAL A 74 -5.60 -7.60 3.22
N ALA A 75 -5.99 -7.13 2.04
CA ALA A 75 -6.05 -5.70 1.75
C ALA A 75 -7.07 -4.99 2.64
N ILE A 76 -8.23 -5.61 2.88
CA ILE A 76 -9.24 -5.08 3.79
C ILE A 76 -8.68 -4.96 5.21
N GLN A 77 -7.96 -5.97 5.71
CA GLN A 77 -7.30 -5.91 7.02
C GLN A 77 -6.29 -4.77 7.10
N GLN A 78 -5.44 -4.61 6.08
CA GLN A 78 -4.46 -3.53 6.04
C GLN A 78 -5.12 -2.14 6.01
N MET A 79 -6.19 -1.98 5.23
CA MET A 79 -6.97 -0.74 5.22
C MET A 79 -7.65 -0.48 6.56
N ALA A 80 -8.22 -1.50 7.21
CA ALA A 80 -8.81 -1.37 8.53
C ALA A 80 -7.79 -0.86 9.56
N LYS A 81 -6.56 -1.40 9.52
CA LYS A 81 -5.47 -0.95 10.39
C LYS A 81 -5.05 0.50 10.14
N TRP A 82 -4.95 0.94 8.89
CA TRP A 82 -4.63 2.34 8.58
C TRP A 82 -5.74 3.31 9.00
N LEU A 83 -7.00 2.93 8.76
CA LEU A 83 -8.15 3.80 9.02
C LEU A 83 -8.51 3.86 10.51
N HIS A 84 -8.24 2.79 11.27
CA HIS A 84 -8.61 2.66 12.68
C HIS A 84 -7.50 1.95 13.49
N PRO A 85 -6.30 2.55 13.62
CA PRO A 85 -5.16 1.90 14.27
C PRO A 85 -5.42 1.52 15.72
N ASP A 86 -6.21 2.31 16.46
CA ASP A 86 -6.54 2.03 17.87
C ASP A 86 -7.47 0.80 18.02
N LEU A 87 -8.35 0.57 17.04
CA LEU A 87 -9.27 -0.58 17.06
C LEU A 87 -8.61 -1.88 16.59
N PHE A 88 -7.56 -1.77 15.79
CA PHE A 88 -6.89 -2.90 15.12
C PHE A 88 -5.39 -2.94 15.40
N ALA A 89 -4.97 -2.51 16.59
CA ALA A 89 -3.57 -2.46 16.99
C ALA A 89 -2.90 -3.85 16.97
N ASP A 90 -3.68 -4.90 17.26
CA ASP A 90 -3.28 -6.31 17.28
C ASP A 90 -3.38 -7.00 15.91
N LEU A 91 -4.02 -6.37 14.92
CA LEU A 91 -4.17 -6.94 13.59
C LEU A 91 -2.84 -6.88 12.81
N ASP A 92 -2.40 -8.04 12.32
CA ASP A 92 -1.26 -8.16 11.42
C ASP A 92 -1.69 -8.77 10.07
N ALA A 93 -1.93 -7.89 9.09
CA ALA A 93 -2.30 -8.29 7.73
C ALA A 93 -1.15 -9.02 7.01
N GLU A 94 0.12 -8.68 7.31
CA GLU A 94 1.27 -9.35 6.71
C GLU A 94 1.42 -10.77 7.24
N ALA A 95 1.22 -10.98 8.55
CA ALA A 95 1.18 -12.32 9.15
C ALA A 95 0.03 -13.17 8.59
N THR A 96 -1.16 -12.58 8.46
CA THR A 96 -2.31 -13.27 7.84
C THR A 96 -1.98 -13.74 6.42
N PHE A 97 -1.30 -12.91 5.63
CA PHE A 97 -0.98 -13.28 4.25
C PHE A 97 0.14 -14.32 4.15
N LYS A 98 1.12 -14.28 5.08
CA LYS A 98 2.14 -15.34 5.22
C LYS A 98 1.48 -16.68 5.53
N GLU A 99 0.57 -16.71 6.51
CA GLU A 99 -0.16 -17.93 6.89
C GLU A 99 -0.97 -18.51 5.72
N LEU A 100 -1.63 -17.65 4.92
CA LEU A 100 -2.33 -18.08 3.72
C LEU A 100 -1.38 -18.76 2.71
N HIS A 101 -0.20 -18.19 2.48
CA HIS A 101 0.80 -18.80 1.58
C HIS A 101 1.25 -20.16 2.12
N GLU A 102 1.62 -20.22 3.40
CA GLU A 102 2.11 -21.44 4.05
C GLU A 102 1.08 -22.58 4.02
N LYS A 103 -0.20 -22.28 4.24
CA LYS A 103 -1.25 -23.30 4.34
C LYS A 103 -1.82 -23.73 3.00
N PHE A 104 -1.88 -22.83 2.02
CA PHE A 104 -2.72 -23.04 0.84
C PHE A 104 -2.05 -22.82 -0.51
N LEU A 105 -0.87 -22.18 -0.57
CA LEU A 105 -0.22 -21.86 -1.84
C LEU A 105 1.08 -22.65 -2.04
N PRO A 106 1.39 -23.05 -3.28
CA PRO A 106 2.64 -23.76 -3.59
C PRO A 106 3.84 -22.81 -3.78
N VAL A 107 3.71 -21.55 -3.36
CA VAL A 107 4.73 -20.51 -3.55
C VAL A 107 4.98 -19.78 -2.23
N ASP A 108 6.24 -19.44 -1.98
CA ASP A 108 6.62 -18.71 -0.77
C ASP A 108 6.08 -17.28 -0.77
N TYR A 109 5.72 -16.80 0.42
CA TYR A 109 5.37 -15.40 0.62
C TYR A 109 6.53 -14.48 0.24
N ARG A 110 6.22 -13.37 -0.44
CA ARG A 110 7.17 -12.27 -0.69
C ARG A 110 6.57 -10.95 -0.21
N PRO A 111 7.33 -10.10 0.52
CA PRO A 111 6.83 -8.82 1.01
C PRO A 111 6.68 -7.78 -0.12
N GLY A 112 6.13 -6.61 0.20
CA GLY A 112 6.08 -5.44 -0.72
C GLY A 112 4.69 -5.09 -1.25
N HIS A 113 3.64 -5.73 -0.73
CA HIS A 113 2.26 -5.54 -1.17
C HIS A 113 1.65 -4.18 -0.82
N TRP A 114 2.26 -3.42 0.09
CA TRP A 114 1.86 -2.08 0.47
C TRP A 114 3.03 -1.31 1.08
N VAL A 115 2.89 0.01 1.13
CA VAL A 115 3.79 0.96 1.81
C VAL A 115 2.98 2.17 2.31
N SER A 116 3.43 2.79 3.39
CA SER A 116 2.86 4.04 3.93
C SER A 116 3.93 5.11 4.13
N LEU A 117 3.57 6.39 4.02
CA LEU A 117 4.46 7.47 4.44
C LEU A 117 4.75 7.47 5.96
N SER A 118 3.85 6.92 6.77
CA SER A 118 4.10 6.76 8.21
C SER A 118 5.14 5.70 8.54
N ASP A 119 5.56 4.87 7.57
CA ASP A 119 6.59 3.83 7.80
C ASP A 119 8.00 4.42 8.03
N GLU A 120 8.20 5.72 7.78
CA GLU A 120 9.47 6.42 8.05
C GLU A 120 9.54 7.15 9.40
N GLN A 121 8.42 7.22 10.13
CA GLN A 121 8.29 7.96 11.39
C GLN A 121 8.51 7.03 12.59
#